data_AF-A0A402BW94-F1
#
_entry.id   AF-A0A402BW94-F1
#
_cell.length_a   1.000
_cell.length_b   1.000
_cell.length_c   1.000
_cell.angle_alpha   90.00
_cell.angle_beta   90.00
_cell.angle_gamma   90.00
#
_symmetry.space_group_name_H-M   'P 1'
#
loop_
_entity.id
_entity.type
_entity.pdbx_description
1 polymer ?
#
loop_
_entity_poly.entity_id
_entity_poly.type
_entity_poly.pdbx_seq_one_letter_code
_entity_poly.pdbx_strand_id
1 'polypeptide(L)' 'MVEKRIKQLYNRLMALGYSPFHVERILQETIGVQDLTSMDDEQQEDLIRVLEQYEKLGTEYMMAYSK' A
#
# COMPACT_ATOMS: atom_id res chain seq x y z
N MET A 1 -13.63 6.82 6.70
CA MET A 1 -13.71 6.65 5.23
C MET A 1 -12.42 5.96 4.78
N VAL A 2 -12.56 4.78 4.18
CA VAL A 2 -11.47 3.86 3.81
C VAL A 2 -10.43 4.53 2.91
N GLU A 3 -10.85 5.40 2.00
CA GLU A 3 -9.96 6.20 1.14
C GLU A 3 -8.90 6.99 1.91
N LYS A 4 -9.26 7.55 3.07
CA LYS A 4 -8.31 8.30 3.93
C LYS A 4 -7.23 7.37 4.49
N ARG A 5 -7.59 6.12 4.82
CA ARG A 5 -6.65 5.11 5.33
C ARG A 5 -5.71 4.65 4.22
N ILE A 6 -6.24 4.36 3.03
CA ILE A 6 -5.45 3.99 1.85
C ILE A 6 -4.45 5.11 1.51
N LYS A 7 -4.90 6.37 1.47
CA LYS A 7 -4.03 7.53 1.21
C LYS A 7 -2.92 7.68 2.26
N GLN A 8 -3.21 7.41 3.53
CA GLN A 8 -2.20 7.42 4.58
C GLN A 8 -1.13 6.34 4.36
N LEU A 9 -1.55 5.10 4.04
CA LEU A 9 -0.64 4.00 3.76
C LEU A 9 0.23 4.30 2.53
N TYR A 10 -0.35 4.86 1.49
CA TYR A 10 0.37 5.31 0.30
C TYR A 10 1.49 6.30 0.63
N ASN A 11 1.18 7.33 1.44
CA ASN A 11 2.17 8.31 1.89
C ASN A 11 3.29 7.69 2.72
N ARG A 12 2.98 6.68 3.55
CA ARG A 12 3.99 5.98 4.35
C ARG A 12 4.90 5.12 3.48
N LEU A 13 4.35 4.41 2.49
CA LEU A 13 5.15 3.66 1.52
C LEU A 13 6.08 4.59 0.72
N MET A 14 5.60 5.76 0.28
CA MET A 14 6.48 6.75 -0.36
C MET A 14 7.61 7.21 0.55
N ALA A 15 7.35 7.41 1.85
CA ALA A 15 8.37 7.77 2.83
C ALA A 15 9.39 6.64 3.09
N LEU A 16 8.99 5.38 2.89
CA LEU A 16 9.86 4.20 2.94
C LEU A 16 10.65 3.98 1.63
N GLY A 17 10.49 4.85 0.63
CA GLY A 17 11.23 4.80 -0.64
C GLY A 17 10.53 4.00 -1.75
N TYR A 18 9.28 3.58 -1.56
CA TYR A 18 8.49 3.00 -2.65
C TYR A 18 8.11 4.10 -3.65
N SER A 19 8.35 3.84 -4.94
CA SER A 19 7.89 4.73 -6.01
C SER A 19 6.37 4.60 -6.21
N PRO A 20 5.70 5.65 -6.72
CA PRO A 20 4.28 5.57 -7.06
C PRO A 20 3.96 4.37 -7.98
N PHE A 21 4.84 4.09 -8.96
CA PHE A 21 4.72 2.94 -9.85
C PHE A 21 4.73 1.59 -9.11
N HIS A 22 5.55 1.42 -8.08
CA HIS A 22 5.53 0.19 -7.28
C HIS A 22 4.21 0.03 -6.54
N VAL A 23 3.67 1.11 -5.98
CA VAL A 23 2.40 1.03 -5.25
C VAL A 23 1.22 0.82 -6.20
N GLU A 24 1.20 1.44 -7.38
CA GLU A 24 0.23 1.16 -8.45
C GLU A 24 0.29 -0.29 -8.94
N ARG A 25 1.49 -0.86 -9.04
CA ARG A 25 1.66 -2.26 -9.42
C ARG A 25 1.13 -3.21 -8.35
N ILE A 26 1.38 -2.92 -7.07
CA ILE A 26 0.83 -3.69 -5.94
C ILE A 26 -0.71 -3.67 -5.99
N LEU A 27 -1.30 -2.50 -6.26
CA LEU A 27 -2.75 -2.34 -6.45
C LEU A 27 -3.28 -3.25 -7.58
N GLN A 28 -2.65 -3.20 -8.75
CA GLN A 28 -3.06 -4.01 -9.90
C GLN A 28 -2.90 -5.51 -9.66
N GLU A 29 -1.79 -5.94 -9.05
CA GLU A 29 -1.49 -7.35 -8.81
C GLU A 29 -2.35 -7.97 -7.70
N THR A 30 -2.77 -7.17 -6.71
CA THR A 30 -3.54 -7.68 -5.56
C THR A 30 -5.03 -7.78 -5.85
N ILE A 31 -5.59 -6.78 -6.51
CA ILE A 31 -7.05 -6.61 -6.59
C ILE A 31 -7.55 -6.75 -8.04
N GLY A 32 -6.66 -6.65 -9.02
CA GLY A 32 -7.02 -6.65 -10.44
C GLY A 32 -7.79 -5.41 -10.89
N VAL A 33 -7.91 -4.38 -10.06
CA VAL A 33 -8.66 -3.14 -10.33
C VAL A 33 -7.70 -1.99 -10.63
N GLN A 34 -8.03 -1.16 -11.62
CA GLN A 34 -7.23 0.01 -12.00
C GLN A 34 -7.56 1.28 -11.19
N ASP A 35 -8.69 1.30 -10.47
CA ASP A 35 -9.18 2.48 -9.74
C ASP A 35 -9.86 2.12 -8.41
N LEU A 36 -9.56 2.91 -7.37
CA LEU A 36 -10.15 2.84 -6.03
C LEU A 36 -11.66 3.10 -6.03
N THR A 37 -12.18 3.87 -6.98
CA THR A 37 -13.60 4.23 -7.06
C THR A 37 -14.51 3.05 -7.42
N SER A 38 -13.94 1.99 -7.98
CA SER A 38 -14.66 0.80 -8.45
C SER A 38 -14.57 -0.39 -7.48
N MET A 39 -13.92 -0.19 -6.33
CA MET A 39 -13.66 -1.26 -5.37
C MET A 39 -14.83 -1.45 -4.40
N ASP A 40 -15.26 -2.69 -4.22
CA ASP A 40 -16.16 -3.06 -3.13
C ASP A 40 -15.46 -3.05 -1.77
N ASP A 41 -16.23 -3.18 -0.69
CA ASP A 41 -15.72 -3.10 0.67
C ASP A 41 -14.70 -4.21 0.98
N GLU A 42 -14.85 -5.41 0.41
CA GLU A 42 -13.94 -6.54 0.63
C GLU A 42 -12.60 -6.29 -0.07
N GLN A 43 -12.64 -5.82 -1.32
CA GLN A 43 -11.47 -5.40 -2.09
C GLN A 43 -10.71 -4.26 -1.39
N GLN A 44 -11.43 -3.32 -0.78
CA GLN A 44 -10.82 -2.24 0.00
C GLN A 44 -10.12 -2.73 1.26
N GLU A 45 -10.71 -3.68 1.98
CA GLU A 45 -10.07 -4.30 3.14
C GLU A 45 -8.82 -5.08 2.76
N ASP A 46 -8.88 -5.88 1.69
CA ASP A 46 -7.74 -6.66 1.24
C ASP A 46 -6.59 -5.78 0.76
N LEU A 47 -6.89 -4.68 0.06
CA LEU A 47 -5.88 -3.67 -0.26
C LEU A 47 -5.21 -3.09 0.99
N ILE A 48 -5.99 -2.72 2.00
CA ILE A 48 -5.43 -2.19 3.25
C ILE A 48 -4.46 -3.20 3.87
N ARG A 49 -4.85 -4.47 3.95
CA ARG A 49 -4.01 -5.54 4.51
C ARG A 49 -2.70 -5.69 3.75
N VAL A 50 -2.74 -5.63 2.42
CA VAL A 50 -1.53 -5.72 1.60
C VAL A 50 -0.63 -4.50 1.79
N LEU A 51 -1.17 -3.29 1.74
CA LEU A 51 -0.38 -2.07 1.95
C LEU A 51 0.27 -2.04 3.35
N GLU A 52 -0.43 -2.50 4.38
CA GLU A 52 0.10 -2.65 5.74
C GLU A 52 1.25 -3.65 5.81
N GLN A 53 1.17 -4.75 5.04
CA GLN A 53 2.25 -5.73 4.95
C GLN A 53 3.52 -5.13 4.31
N TYR A 54 3.37 -4.36 3.23
CA TYR A 54 4.50 -3.65 2.60
C TYR A 54 5.09 -2.56 3.50
N GLU A 55 4.26 -1.86 4.27
CA GLU A 55 4.71 -0.87 5.26
C GLU A 55 5.58 -1.55 6.33
N LYS A 56 5.13 -2.70 6.84
CA LYS A 56 5.87 -3.49 7.82
C LYS A 56 7.21 -3.96 7.27
N LEU A 57 7.22 -4.55 6.08
CA LEU A 57 8.45 -5.04 5.42
C LEU A 57 9.43 -3.90 5.15
N GLY A 58 8.95 -2.76 4.64
CA GLY A 58 9.80 -1.59 4.38
C GLY A 58 10.39 -1.02 5.67
N THR A 59 9.61 -0.98 6.75
CA THR A 59 10.06 -0.52 8.07
C THR A 59 11.11 -1.46 8.66
N GLU A 60 10.86 -2.78 8.61
CA GLU A 60 11.82 -3.79 9.07
C GLU A 60 13.13 -3.73 8.29
N TYR A 61 13.05 -3.54 6.97
CA TYR A 61 14.23 -3.33 6.13
C TYR A 61 15.00 -2.08 6.54
N MET A 62 14.34 -0.93 6.69
CA MET A 62 15.00 0.30 7.14
C MET A 62 15.66 0.12 8.50
N MET A 63 15.01 -0.54 9.46
CA MET A 63 15.59 -0.81 10.77
C MET A 63 16.81 -1.75 10.70
N ALA A 64 16.78 -2.75 9.82
CA ALA A 64 17.87 -3.71 9.66
C ALA A 64 19.11 -3.09 8.97
N TYR A 65 18.93 -2.12 8.09
CA TYR A 65 19.99 -1.57 7.24
C TYR A 65 20.36 -0.10 7.52
N SER A 66 19.75 0.57 8.50
CA SER A 66 20.07 1.93 8.96
C SER A 66 21.36 2.02 9.81
N LYS A 67 22.41 1.26 9.49
CA LYS A 67 23.66 1.20 10.27
C LYS A 67 24.77 2.05 9.66
#